data_AF-D8WWR4-F1
#
_entry.id   AF-D8WWR4-F1
#
_cell.length_a   1.000
_cell.length_b   1.000
_cell.length_c   1.000
_cell.angle_alpha   90.00
_cell.angle_beta   90.00
_cell.angle_gamma   90.00
#
_symmetry.space_group_name_H-M   'P 1'
#
loop_
_entity.id
_entity.type
_entity.pdbx_description
1 polymer ?
#
loop_
_entity_poly.entity_id
_entity_poly.type
_entity_poly.pdbx_seq_one_letter_code
_entity_poly.pdbx_strand_id
1 'polypeptide(L)'
;MAGVSRLQYSNESRLIRVMCSGRVDLSFVLKAFSNGVDGVFIGGCILNECNYITHGNYHALNMALLTKKLMEHIGLNPERLKIKFMSSGEGNIFAEVMNEFSKEVKEIGPLGKSEGLDENELKTKLAELTKLVPYIKVVNREKLASRFAKKEDHYNLFTTEDIDTMLRDVPSYYIDPSKCQACTSCARRCP
;
A
#
# COMPACT_ATOMS: atom_id res chain seq x y z
N MET A 1 -6.70 4.59 23.31
CA MET A 1 -6.54 4.09 24.69
C MET A 1 -5.09 3.97 25.17
N ALA A 2 -4.14 3.51 24.35
CA ALA A 2 -2.75 3.28 24.77
C ALA A 2 -2.10 4.45 25.55
N GLY A 3 -2.23 5.69 25.06
CA GLY A 3 -1.69 6.87 25.74
C GLY A 3 -2.35 7.19 27.09
N VAL A 4 -3.67 7.00 27.22
CA VAL A 4 -4.40 7.18 28.49
C VAL A 4 -3.94 6.13 29.50
N SER A 5 -3.75 4.89 29.05
CA SER A 5 -3.24 3.78 29.85
C SER A 5 -1.72 3.81 30.06
N ARG A 6 -1.03 4.86 29.57
CA ARG A 6 0.43 5.05 29.67
C ARG A 6 1.26 3.87 29.15
N LEU A 7 0.72 3.10 28.21
CA LEU A 7 1.40 1.97 27.60
C LEU A 7 2.56 2.47 26.75
N GLN A 8 3.75 1.94 27.00
CA GLN A 8 4.95 2.28 26.25
C GLN A 8 5.03 1.44 24.98
N TYR A 9 5.33 2.09 23.87
CA TYR A 9 5.61 1.45 22.59
C TYR A 9 6.67 2.24 21.82
N SER A 10 7.16 1.67 20.72
CA SER A 10 8.24 2.25 19.92
C SER A 10 7.94 3.70 19.50
N ASN A 11 8.91 4.58 19.78
CA ASN A 11 8.89 6.01 19.49
C ASN A 11 9.32 6.37 18.05
N GLU A 12 9.60 5.36 17.21
CA GLU A 12 10.03 5.55 15.82
C GLU A 12 8.87 5.83 14.87
N SER A 13 7.67 5.50 15.30
CA SER A 13 6.46 5.68 14.49
C SER A 13 5.95 7.12 14.51
N ARG A 14 5.49 7.60 13.35
CA ARG A 14 4.76 8.87 13.22
C ARG A 14 3.37 8.60 12.68
N LEU A 15 2.36 8.88 13.50
CA LEU A 15 0.97 8.60 13.16
C LEU A 15 0.37 9.71 12.30
N ILE A 16 -0.24 9.34 11.18
CA ILE A 16 -1.01 10.24 10.32
C ILE A 16 -2.48 9.87 10.48
N ARG A 17 -3.28 10.80 11.00
CA ARG A 17 -4.71 10.56 11.22
C ARG A 17 -5.50 10.72 9.91
N VAL A 18 -6.25 9.69 9.57
CA VAL A 18 -7.32 9.73 8.56
C VAL A 18 -8.64 9.33 9.22
N MET A 19 -9.77 9.73 8.61
CA MET A 19 -11.09 9.43 9.15
C MET A 19 -11.49 7.96 9.00
N CYS A 20 -11.00 7.28 7.97
CA CYS A 20 -11.27 5.86 7.69
C CYS A 20 -10.03 5.24 7.05
N SER A 21 -9.72 3.98 7.35
CA SER A 21 -8.66 3.23 6.67
C SER A 21 -8.89 3.12 5.16
N GLY A 22 -10.16 3.14 4.70
CA GLY A 22 -10.48 3.19 3.28
C GLY A 22 -10.01 4.45 2.54
N ARG A 23 -9.59 5.51 3.27
CA ARG A 23 -8.95 6.69 2.68
C ARG A 23 -7.49 6.45 2.30
N VAL A 24 -6.85 5.45 2.92
CA VAL A 24 -5.46 5.11 2.62
C VAL A 24 -5.40 4.55 1.21
N ASP A 25 -4.60 5.21 0.38
CA ASP A 25 -4.41 4.86 -1.02
C ASP A 25 -3.02 4.26 -1.23
N LEU A 26 -2.89 3.42 -2.26
CA LEU A 26 -1.62 2.81 -2.66
C LEU A 26 -0.54 3.87 -2.93
N SER A 27 -0.92 5.02 -3.49
CA SER A 27 -0.01 6.16 -3.70
C SER A 27 0.59 6.72 -2.40
N PHE A 28 -0.13 6.66 -1.27
CA PHE A 28 0.40 7.14 0.01
C PHE A 28 1.49 6.21 0.54
N VAL A 29 1.29 4.91 0.39
CA VAL A 29 2.25 3.89 0.80
C VAL A 29 3.53 3.99 -0.05
N LEU A 30 3.38 4.03 -1.37
CA LEU A 30 4.53 4.21 -2.29
C LEU A 30 5.27 5.52 -2.03
N LYS A 31 4.53 6.61 -1.74
CA LYS A 31 5.15 7.90 -1.42
C LYS A 31 5.94 7.86 -0.11
N ALA A 32 5.48 7.12 0.89
CA ALA A 32 6.23 6.93 2.13
C ALA A 32 7.57 6.24 1.87
N PHE A 33 7.58 5.14 1.11
CA PHE A 33 8.83 4.46 0.73
C PHE A 33 9.73 5.33 -0.14
N SER A 34 9.16 6.09 -1.08
CA SER A 34 9.92 7.04 -1.91
C SER A 34 10.60 8.15 -1.09
N ASN A 35 10.08 8.46 0.10
CA ASN A 35 10.66 9.42 1.03
C ASN A 35 11.66 8.78 2.01
N GLY A 36 11.99 7.49 1.86
CA GLY A 36 12.97 6.79 2.69
C GLY A 36 12.44 6.23 4.01
N VAL A 37 11.13 5.96 4.11
CA VAL A 37 10.53 5.32 5.29
C VAL A 37 10.75 3.81 5.22
N ASP A 38 11.30 3.21 6.28
CA ASP A 38 11.62 1.78 6.31
C ASP A 38 10.41 0.85 6.45
N GLY A 39 9.29 1.34 7.00
CA GLY A 39 8.07 0.56 7.18
C GLY A 39 6.81 1.41 7.29
N VAL A 40 5.70 0.89 6.76
CA VAL A 40 4.39 1.55 6.76
C VAL A 40 3.39 0.68 7.50
N PHE A 41 2.73 1.26 8.49
CA PHE A 41 1.67 0.62 9.26
C PHE A 41 0.31 1.24 8.95
N ILE A 42 -0.70 0.42 8.69
CA ILE A 42 -2.09 0.82 8.47
C ILE A 42 -2.95 0.26 9.60
N GLY A 43 -3.51 1.14 10.41
CA GLY A 43 -4.52 0.80 11.43
C GLY A 43 -5.94 1.03 10.92
N GLY A 44 -6.85 0.09 11.18
CA GLY A 44 -8.27 0.24 10.85
C GLY A 44 -9.21 -0.38 11.89
N CYS A 45 -10.50 -0.12 11.76
CA CYS A 45 -11.54 -0.75 12.57
C CYS A 45 -11.64 -2.26 12.26
N ILE A 46 -12.04 -3.06 13.24
CA ILE A 46 -12.34 -4.49 13.08
C ILE A 46 -13.20 -4.72 11.83
N LEU A 47 -12.86 -5.75 11.05
CA LEU A 47 -13.65 -6.12 9.86
C LEU A 47 -15.08 -6.43 10.28
N ASN A 48 -16.06 -6.03 9.46
CA ASN A 48 -17.50 -5.95 9.79
C ASN A 48 -17.92 -4.88 10.80
N GLU A 49 -17.02 -4.29 11.58
CA GLU A 49 -17.32 -3.21 12.55
C GLU A 49 -16.81 -1.85 12.05
N CYS A 50 -16.96 -1.59 10.75
CA CYS A 50 -16.57 -0.30 10.20
C CYS A 50 -17.57 0.78 10.63
N ASN A 51 -17.07 1.92 11.11
CA ASN A 51 -17.91 3.08 11.41
C ASN A 51 -18.62 3.65 10.16
N TYR A 52 -18.11 3.37 8.96
CA TYR A 52 -18.71 3.81 7.70
C TYR A 52 -19.37 2.63 6.98
N ILE A 53 -20.62 2.81 6.56
CA ILE A 53 -21.46 1.82 5.85
C ILE A 53 -20.81 1.36 4.53
N THR A 54 -19.91 2.17 3.95
CA THR A 54 -19.15 1.81 2.76
C THR A 54 -18.14 0.67 2.99
N HIS A 55 -17.90 0.28 4.24
CA HIS A 55 -16.98 -0.80 4.63
C HIS A 55 -15.57 -0.60 4.05
N GLY A 56 -15.04 0.62 4.16
CA GLY A 56 -13.74 0.99 3.59
C GLY A 56 -12.54 0.21 4.16
N ASN A 57 -12.70 -0.45 5.30
CA ASN A 57 -11.67 -1.31 5.87
C ASN A 57 -11.37 -2.57 5.02
N TYR A 58 -12.37 -3.12 4.31
CA TYR A 58 -12.14 -4.20 3.34
C TYR A 58 -11.34 -3.72 2.13
N HIS A 59 -11.67 -2.54 1.61
CA HIS A 59 -10.90 -1.94 0.52
C HIS A 59 -9.45 -1.68 0.95
N ALA A 60 -9.23 -1.21 2.19
CA ALA A 60 -7.89 -1.02 2.75
C ALA A 60 -7.11 -2.34 2.86
N LEU A 61 -7.78 -3.45 3.25
CA LEU A 61 -7.19 -4.79 3.27
C LEU A 61 -6.72 -5.21 1.87
N ASN A 62 -7.63 -5.18 0.89
CA ASN A 62 -7.33 -5.58 -0.48
C ASN A 62 -6.22 -4.71 -1.08
N MET A 63 -6.26 -3.40 -0.84
CA MET A 63 -5.23 -2.46 -1.29
C MET A 63 -3.87 -2.77 -0.66
N ALA A 64 -3.82 -3.07 0.64
CA ALA A 64 -2.57 -3.43 1.31
C ALA A 64 -1.99 -4.74 0.75
N LEU A 65 -2.83 -5.75 0.49
CA LEU A 65 -2.41 -7.03 -0.10
C LEU A 65 -1.90 -6.86 -1.54
N LEU A 66 -2.60 -6.08 -2.36
CA LEU A 66 -2.12 -5.68 -3.70
C LEU A 66 -0.78 -4.97 -3.63
N THR A 67 -0.62 -4.03 -2.68
CA THR A 67 0.62 -3.29 -2.50
C THR A 67 1.77 -4.20 -2.09
N LYS A 68 1.54 -5.18 -1.20
CA LYS A 68 2.54 -6.19 -0.85
C LYS A 68 3.03 -6.96 -2.07
N LYS A 69 2.11 -7.40 -2.95
CA LYS A 69 2.48 -8.09 -4.20
C LYS A 69 3.25 -7.22 -5.18
N LEU A 70 2.90 -5.93 -5.28
CA LEU A 70 3.66 -4.97 -6.08
C LEU A 70 5.06 -4.71 -5.50
N MET A 71 5.19 -4.69 -4.17
CA MET A 71 6.48 -4.58 -3.48
C MET A 71 7.36 -5.81 -3.77
N GLU A 72 6.81 -7.02 -3.66
CA GLU A 72 7.51 -8.26 -4.03
C GLU A 72 8.04 -8.20 -5.48
N HIS A 73 7.21 -7.72 -6.42
CA HIS A 73 7.60 -7.61 -7.84
C HIS A 73 8.78 -6.66 -8.07
N ILE A 74 8.90 -5.56 -7.33
CA ILE A 74 10.04 -4.63 -7.45
C ILE A 74 11.26 -5.05 -6.61
N GLY A 75 11.17 -6.16 -5.87
CA GLY A 75 12.23 -6.67 -5.00
C GLY A 75 12.27 -6.06 -3.60
N LEU A 76 11.19 -5.41 -3.15
CA LEU A 76 11.05 -4.95 -1.77
C LEU A 76 10.42 -6.02 -0.89
N ASN A 77 10.87 -6.10 0.36
CA ASN A 77 10.28 -7.02 1.33
C ASN A 77 8.83 -6.59 1.68
N PRO A 78 7.81 -7.45 1.44
CA PRO A 78 6.41 -7.14 1.72
C PRO A 78 6.12 -6.93 3.21
N GLU A 79 6.95 -7.44 4.12
CA GLU A 79 6.78 -7.28 5.57
C GLU A 79 7.07 -5.86 6.05
N ARG A 80 7.60 -4.98 5.17
CA ARG A 80 7.66 -3.54 5.43
C ARG A 80 6.30 -2.86 5.43
N LEU A 81 5.24 -3.51 4.93
CA LEU A 81 3.88 -3.00 4.97
C LEU A 81 3.03 -3.89 5.88
N LYS A 82 2.45 -3.34 6.94
CA LYS A 82 1.57 -4.09 7.86
C LYS A 82 0.22 -3.41 7.98
N ILE A 83 -0.85 -4.18 7.88
CA ILE A 83 -2.21 -3.73 8.16
C ILE A 83 -2.78 -4.52 9.34
N LYS A 84 -3.36 -3.81 10.31
CA LYS A 84 -3.99 -4.43 11.47
C LYS A 84 -5.34 -3.77 11.75
N PHE A 85 -6.31 -4.60 12.10
CA PHE A 85 -7.63 -4.16 12.50
C PHE A 85 -7.81 -4.32 14.01
N MET A 86 -8.27 -3.26 14.66
CA MET A 86 -8.41 -3.17 16.11
C MET A 86 -9.57 -2.24 16.47
N SER A 87 -10.14 -2.44 17.66
CA SER A 87 -11.13 -1.56 18.26
C SER A 87 -10.46 -0.38 18.96
N SER A 88 -11.21 0.70 19.20
CA SER A 88 -10.76 1.83 20.03
C SER A 88 -10.37 1.42 21.46
N GLY A 89 -10.96 0.30 21.91
CA GLY A 89 -10.74 -0.37 23.20
C GLY A 89 -9.33 -0.98 23.38
N GLU A 90 -8.68 -1.34 22.28
CA GLU A 90 -7.57 -2.29 22.27
C GLU A 90 -6.22 -1.58 22.32
N GLY A 91 -6.04 -0.73 23.33
CA GLY A 91 -4.81 0.04 23.51
C GLY A 91 -3.57 -0.83 23.76
N ASN A 92 -3.74 -1.95 24.45
CA ASN A 92 -2.71 -2.97 24.68
C ASN A 92 -2.25 -3.62 23.38
N ILE A 93 -3.18 -4.08 22.56
CA ILE A 93 -2.90 -4.72 21.27
C ILE A 93 -2.20 -3.72 20.34
N PHE A 94 -2.62 -2.46 20.33
CA PHE A 94 -1.92 -1.43 19.56
C PHE A 94 -0.45 -1.30 19.99
N ALA A 95 -0.18 -1.18 21.29
CA ALA A 95 1.18 -1.01 21.80
C ALA A 95 2.08 -2.23 21.46
N GLU A 96 1.54 -3.44 21.64
CA GLU A 96 2.21 -4.70 21.29
C GLU A 96 2.54 -4.76 19.79
N VAL A 97 1.54 -4.56 18.93
CA VAL A 97 1.72 -4.62 17.47
C VAL A 97 2.71 -3.57 16.97
N MET A 98 2.72 -2.36 17.56
CA MET A 98 3.68 -1.32 17.18
C MET A 98 5.12 -1.68 17.58
N ASN A 99 5.30 -2.36 18.72
CA ASN A 99 6.61 -2.85 19.16
C ASN A 99 7.10 -3.99 18.27
N GLU A 100 6.24 -4.97 18.01
CA GLU A 100 6.53 -6.08 17.10
C GLU A 100 6.91 -5.56 15.71
N PHE A 101 6.11 -4.66 15.14
CA PHE A 101 6.36 -4.12 13.82
C PHE A 101 7.66 -3.31 13.75
N SER A 102 7.95 -2.48 14.77
CA SER A 102 9.23 -1.77 14.86
C SER A 102 10.41 -2.74 14.92
N LYS A 103 10.26 -3.86 15.63
CA LYS A 103 11.28 -4.92 15.69
C LYS A 103 11.47 -5.61 14.34
N GLU A 104 10.38 -6.04 13.70
CA GLU A 104 10.39 -6.66 12.37
C GLU A 104 11.10 -5.76 11.34
N VAL A 105 10.75 -4.47 11.28
CA VAL A 105 11.36 -3.52 10.34
C VAL A 105 12.86 -3.33 10.61
N LYS A 106 13.28 -3.33 11.88
CA LYS A 106 14.70 -3.27 12.26
C LYS A 106 15.47 -4.53 11.87
N GLU A 107 14.86 -5.70 12.04
CA GLU A 107 15.46 -6.98 11.67
C GLU A 107 15.64 -7.09 10.15
N ILE A 108 14.71 -6.53 9.36
CA ILE A 108 14.89 -6.40 7.91
C ILE A 108 16.05 -5.46 7.60
N GLY A 109 16.09 -4.30 8.25
CA GLY A 109 17.14 -3.30 8.08
C GLY A 109 16.75 -2.12 7.16
N PRO A 110 17.71 -1.23 6.84
CA PRO A 110 17.43 0.00 6.10
C PRO A 110 16.90 -0.27 4.70
N LEU A 111 15.89 0.49 4.28
CA LEU A 111 15.23 0.38 2.99
C LEU A 111 16.24 0.35 1.83
N GLY A 112 16.13 -0.66 0.96
CA GLY A 112 16.96 -0.84 -0.24
C GLY A 112 18.27 -1.55 0.04
N LYS A 113 18.97 -1.21 1.12
CA LYS A 113 20.28 -1.84 1.45
C LYS A 113 20.15 -3.30 1.82
N SER A 114 19.15 -3.65 2.63
CA SER A 114 18.87 -5.05 3.01
C SER A 114 18.42 -5.91 1.84
N GLU A 115 17.80 -5.29 0.83
CA GLU A 115 17.32 -5.95 -0.38
C GLU A 115 18.35 -5.95 -1.52
N GLY A 116 19.54 -5.37 -1.31
CA GLY A 116 20.59 -5.28 -2.32
C GLY A 116 20.28 -4.34 -3.48
N LEU A 117 19.34 -3.40 -3.30
CA LEU A 117 18.93 -2.42 -4.30
C LEU A 117 19.72 -1.12 -4.14
N ASP A 118 20.18 -0.55 -5.26
CA ASP A 118 20.73 0.81 -5.25
C ASP A 118 19.62 1.83 -4.94
N GLU A 119 19.97 2.91 -4.24
CA GLU A 119 18.99 3.92 -3.82
C GLU A 119 18.32 4.61 -5.02
N ASN A 120 19.07 4.84 -6.11
CA ASN A 120 18.52 5.46 -7.32
C ASN A 120 17.66 4.49 -8.11
N GLU A 121 18.06 3.22 -8.18
CA GLU A 121 17.26 2.17 -8.79
C GLU A 121 15.91 2.02 -8.08
N LEU A 122 15.93 1.95 -6.75
CA LEU A 122 14.73 1.85 -5.93
C LEU A 122 13.80 3.06 -6.14
N LYS A 123 14.34 4.28 -6.11
CA LYS A 123 13.56 5.50 -6.38
C LYS A 123 12.92 5.48 -7.76
N THR A 124 13.64 4.97 -8.77
CA THR A 124 13.13 4.86 -10.14
C THR A 124 11.98 3.87 -10.23
N LYS A 125 12.15 2.65 -9.69
CA LYS A 125 11.09 1.63 -9.64
C LYS A 125 9.84 2.12 -8.91
N LEU A 126 10.02 2.77 -7.75
CA LEU A 126 8.91 3.35 -7.00
C LEU A 126 8.20 4.47 -7.78
N ALA A 127 8.94 5.30 -8.51
CA ALA A 127 8.36 6.36 -9.32
C ALA A 127 7.56 5.81 -10.52
N GLU A 128 8.06 4.77 -11.18
CA GLU A 128 7.35 4.08 -12.27
C GLU A 128 6.05 3.43 -11.77
N LEU A 129 6.11 2.68 -10.67
CA LEU A 129 4.90 2.13 -10.03
C LEU A 129 3.92 3.24 -9.65
N THR A 130 4.41 4.36 -9.10
CA THR A 130 3.57 5.49 -8.70
C THR A 130 2.82 6.09 -9.90
N LYS A 131 3.41 6.12 -11.09
CA LYS A 131 2.73 6.56 -12.32
C LYS A 131 1.63 5.59 -12.76
N LEU A 132 1.81 4.29 -12.51
CA LEU A 132 0.86 3.25 -12.90
C LEU A 132 -0.31 3.07 -11.92
N VAL A 133 -0.28 3.72 -10.74
CA VAL A 133 -1.35 3.58 -9.73
C VAL A 133 -2.77 3.78 -10.28
N PRO A 134 -3.07 4.80 -11.12
CA PRO A 134 -4.41 4.96 -11.66
C PRO A 134 -4.85 3.75 -12.50
N TYR A 135 -3.95 3.23 -13.33
CA TYR A 135 -4.20 2.05 -14.16
C TYR A 135 -4.40 0.79 -13.29
N ILE A 136 -3.48 0.54 -12.35
CA ILE A 136 -3.54 -0.60 -11.42
C ILE A 136 -4.89 -0.62 -10.69
N LYS A 137 -5.37 0.54 -10.23
CA LYS A 137 -6.66 0.65 -9.54
C LYS A 137 -7.86 0.41 -10.44
N VAL A 138 -7.79 0.81 -11.71
CA VAL A 138 -8.86 0.57 -12.68
C VAL A 138 -8.96 -0.91 -13.00
N VAL A 139 -7.84 -1.56 -13.31
CA VAL A 139 -7.79 -3.00 -13.62
C VAL A 139 -8.26 -3.84 -12.43
N ASN A 140 -7.83 -3.47 -11.21
CA ASN A 140 -8.20 -4.21 -10.00
C ASN A 140 -9.47 -3.70 -9.33
N ARG A 141 -10.29 -2.87 -9.98
CA ARG A 141 -11.44 -2.20 -9.32
C ARG A 141 -12.39 -3.21 -8.65
N GLU A 142 -12.72 -4.29 -9.34
CA GLU A 142 -13.63 -5.32 -8.83
C GLU A 142 -13.00 -6.10 -7.67
N LYS A 143 -11.73 -6.53 -7.83
CA LYS A 143 -10.96 -7.18 -6.76
C LYS A 143 -10.87 -6.28 -5.52
N LEU A 144 -10.55 -5.00 -5.68
CA LEU A 144 -10.46 -4.03 -4.58
C LEU A 144 -11.81 -3.80 -3.87
N ALA A 145 -12.91 -3.84 -4.62
CA ALA A 145 -14.27 -3.72 -4.07
C ALA A 145 -14.81 -5.01 -3.43
N SER A 146 -14.16 -6.15 -3.66
CA SER A 146 -14.60 -7.46 -3.15
C SER A 146 -14.64 -7.52 -1.62
N ARG A 147 -15.62 -8.28 -1.12
CA ARG A 147 -15.83 -8.54 0.31
C ARG A 147 -16.08 -10.03 0.47
N PHE A 148 -15.17 -10.72 1.12
CA PHE A 148 -15.31 -12.14 1.40
C PHE A 148 -15.72 -12.35 2.86
N ALA A 149 -16.48 -13.43 3.09
CA ALA A 149 -16.87 -13.82 4.44
C ALA A 149 -15.69 -14.38 5.24
N LYS A 150 -14.77 -15.09 4.55
CA LYS A 150 -13.56 -15.66 5.13
C LYS A 150 -12.37 -14.73 4.89
N LYS A 151 -11.51 -14.60 5.91
CA LYS A 151 -10.31 -13.74 5.80
C LYS A 151 -9.30 -14.32 4.83
N GLU A 152 -9.19 -15.65 4.76
CA GLU A 152 -8.23 -16.36 3.91
C GLU A 152 -8.43 -16.04 2.43
N ASP A 153 -9.69 -15.85 2.00
CA ASP A 153 -10.03 -15.54 0.61
C ASP A 153 -9.45 -14.19 0.15
N HIS A 154 -9.27 -13.24 1.08
CA HIS A 154 -8.61 -11.97 0.77
C HIS A 154 -7.12 -12.15 0.45
N TYR A 155 -6.42 -13.07 1.14
CA TYR A 155 -4.98 -13.29 0.94
C TYR A 155 -4.64 -13.95 -0.40
N ASN A 156 -5.59 -14.67 -0.98
CA ASN A 156 -5.42 -15.33 -2.28
C ASN A 156 -5.93 -14.49 -3.47
N LEU A 157 -6.33 -13.24 -3.23
CA LEU A 157 -6.96 -12.39 -4.25
C LEU A 157 -6.00 -11.91 -5.35
N PHE A 158 -4.72 -11.78 -5.00
CA PHE A 158 -3.66 -11.30 -5.89
C PHE A 158 -2.53 -12.33 -5.94
N THR A 159 -2.31 -12.91 -7.12
CA THR A 159 -1.20 -13.82 -7.39
C THR A 159 -0.03 -13.05 -8.02
N THR A 160 1.17 -13.63 -7.99
CA THR A 160 2.34 -13.00 -8.64
C THR A 160 2.14 -12.94 -10.15
N GLU A 161 1.53 -13.98 -10.73
CA GLU A 161 1.20 -14.08 -12.16
C GLU A 161 0.21 -12.98 -12.59
N ASP A 162 -0.79 -12.68 -11.74
CA ASP A 162 -1.74 -11.58 -11.99
C ASP A 162 -1.01 -10.23 -12.09
N ILE A 163 -0.04 -9.99 -11.19
CA ILE A 163 0.71 -8.73 -11.16
C ILE A 163 1.64 -8.63 -12.37
N ASP A 164 2.36 -9.70 -12.70
CA ASP A 164 3.26 -9.73 -13.85
C ASP A 164 2.51 -9.50 -15.16
N THR A 165 1.35 -10.15 -15.32
CA THR A 165 0.49 -9.97 -16.50
C THR A 165 -0.03 -8.54 -16.58
N MET A 166 -0.54 -8.00 -15.46
CA MET A 166 -1.06 -6.64 -15.41
C MET A 166 0.00 -5.59 -15.77
N LEU A 167 1.24 -5.74 -15.27
CA LEU A 167 2.33 -4.81 -15.52
C LEU A 167 2.94 -4.96 -16.92
N ARG A 168 2.90 -6.16 -17.52
CA ARG A 168 3.30 -6.40 -18.91
C ARG A 168 2.31 -5.79 -19.90
N ASP A 169 1.02 -5.95 -19.64
CA ASP A 169 -0.06 -5.54 -20.54
C ASP A 169 -0.50 -4.09 -20.31
N VAL A 170 0.31 -3.27 -19.63
CA VAL A 170 0.04 -1.84 -19.44
C VAL A 170 -0.18 -1.22 -20.82
N PRO A 171 -1.37 -0.69 -21.12
CA PRO A 171 -1.65 -0.09 -22.41
C PRO A 171 -0.80 1.18 -22.54
N SER A 172 0.27 1.08 -23.31
CA SER A 172 1.00 2.25 -23.76
C SER A 172 0.21 2.86 -24.92
N TYR A 173 -0.50 3.96 -24.65
CA TYR A 173 -1.04 4.77 -25.74
C TYR A 173 0.14 5.50 -26.38
N TYR A 174 0.74 4.89 -27.40
CA TYR A 174 1.65 5.60 -28.28
C TYR A 174 0.85 6.61 -29.09
N ILE A 175 0.98 7.89 -28.71
CA ILE A 175 0.45 8.99 -29.49
C ILE A 175 1.47 9.26 -30.60
N ASP A 176 1.17 8.77 -31.81
CA ASP A 176 1.95 9.07 -33.01
C ASP A 176 2.02 10.60 -33.21
N PRO A 177 3.20 11.23 -33.07
CA PRO A 177 3.35 12.67 -33.18
C PRO A 177 2.93 13.21 -34.54
N SER A 178 3.03 12.38 -35.60
CA SER A 178 2.63 12.75 -36.96
C SER A 178 1.11 12.75 -37.17
N LYS A 179 0.35 12.02 -36.32
CA LYS A 179 -1.12 11.93 -36.35
C LYS A 179 -1.79 12.71 -35.23
N CYS A 180 -1.03 13.29 -34.31
CA CYS A 180 -1.54 14.08 -33.19
C CYS A 180 -2.21 15.36 -33.70
N GLN A 181 -3.53 15.46 -33.56
CA GLN A 181 -4.29 16.65 -33.98
C GLN A 181 -4.20 17.84 -32.99
N ALA A 182 -3.27 17.79 -32.03
CA ALA A 182 -3.03 18.86 -31.05
C ALA A 182 -4.31 19.41 -30.38
N CYS A 183 -5.31 18.56 -30.15
CA CYS A 183 -6.61 18.94 -29.59
C CYS A 183 -6.56 19.35 -28.11
N THR A 184 -5.36 19.55 -27.56
CA THR A 184 -5.04 19.99 -26.18
C THR A 184 -5.52 19.08 -25.05
N SER A 185 -6.31 18.05 -25.34
CA SER A 185 -6.84 17.08 -24.36
C SER A 185 -5.74 16.35 -23.59
N CYS A 186 -4.59 16.07 -24.22
CA CYS A 186 -3.43 15.44 -23.61
C CYS A 186 -2.37 16.43 -23.09
N ALA A 187 -2.55 17.75 -23.29
CA ALA A 187 -1.72 18.84 -22.76
C ALA A 187 -0.20 18.54 -22.68
N ARG A 188 0.39 18.03 -23.78
CA ARG A 188 1.83 17.69 -23.88
C ARG A 188 2.35 16.72 -22.80
N ARG A 189 1.48 15.91 -22.19
CA ARG A 189 1.87 14.79 -21.32
C ARG A 189 2.15 13.52 -22.13
N CYS A 190 2.77 13.68 -23.30
CA CYS A 190 3.33 12.53 -24.02
C CYS A 190 4.41 11.92 -23.13
N PRO A 191 4.39 10.60 -22.87
CA PRO A 191 5.54 9.92 -22.26
C PRO A 191 6.79 10.06 -23.13
#